data_AF-A0A1R3TR74-F1
#
_entry.id   AF-A0A1R3TR74-F1
#
_cell.length_a   1.000
_cell.length_b   1.000
_cell.length_c   1.000
_cell.angle_alpha   90.00
_cell.angle_beta   90.00
_cell.angle_gamma   90.00
#
_symmetry.space_group_name_H-M   'P 1'
#
loop_
_entity.id
_entity.type
_entity.pdbx_description
1 polymer ?
#
loop_
_entity_poly.entity_id
_entity_poly.type
_entity_poly.pdbx_seq_one_letter_code
_entity_poly.pdbx_strand_id
1 'polypeptide(L)'
;MAVRHDVENLIRRGNIFYWRARVPNAFRQCPPGSRLSLSLHCSDHKKAQVIGRKLNVLMAELKLKQKDPMSKAQLQKLCEHERDKMLEHLDDVSMVARRYGRPADIAELEMDLENGWAYRLLEMFGIRHRLTLEADCPGHTYLRKQGFPASHFFSIRSNYLELCQEATSRGFQEGLCFARISKEGALLTSQ
;
A
#
# COMPACT_ATOMS: atom_id res chain seq x y z
N MET A 1 14.66 9.66 -29.49
CA MET A 1 14.07 8.33 -29.22
C MET A 1 12.95 8.51 -28.21
N ALA A 2 11.73 8.01 -28.47
CA ALA A 2 10.60 8.20 -27.58
C ALA A 2 10.77 7.30 -26.34
N VAL A 3 11.03 7.90 -25.18
CA VAL A 3 10.96 7.21 -23.89
C VAL A 3 9.54 6.63 -23.78
N ARG A 4 9.43 5.29 -23.87
CA ARG A 4 8.18 4.60 -23.61
C ARG A 4 7.97 4.68 -22.10
N HIS A 5 7.02 5.50 -21.68
CA HIS A 5 6.54 5.48 -20.30
C HIS A 5 5.80 4.14 -20.10
N ASP A 6 5.89 3.53 -18.92
CA ASP A 6 5.16 2.29 -18.59
C ASP A 6 3.63 2.46 -18.55
N VAL A 7 3.14 3.65 -18.90
CA VAL A 7 1.72 4.02 -18.89
C VAL A 7 1.30 4.39 -20.30
N GLU A 8 0.32 3.65 -20.82
CA GLU A 8 -0.29 3.93 -22.12
C GLU A 8 -0.82 5.36 -22.19
N ASN A 9 -0.74 5.98 -23.36
CA ASN A 9 -1.20 7.35 -23.65
C ASN A 9 -0.42 8.45 -22.91
N LEU A 10 0.54 8.13 -22.05
CA LEU A 10 1.37 9.12 -21.38
C LEU A 10 2.54 9.53 -22.27
N ILE A 11 2.76 10.84 -22.40
CA ILE A 11 3.83 11.43 -23.20
C ILE A 11 4.48 12.54 -22.38
N ARG A 12 5.80 12.67 -22.45
CA ARG A 12 6.53 13.81 -21.86
C ARG A 12 6.93 14.78 -22.96
N ARG A 13 6.67 16.07 -22.77
CA ARG A 13 7.16 17.14 -23.65
C ARG A 13 7.78 18.24 -22.80
N GLY A 14 9.10 18.37 -22.86
CA GLY A 14 9.85 19.21 -21.94
C GLY A 14 9.65 18.78 -20.49
N ASN A 15 9.25 19.73 -19.64
CA ASN A 15 9.02 19.51 -18.21
C ASN A 15 7.59 19.12 -17.84
N ILE A 16 6.69 18.99 -18.82
CA ILE A 16 5.28 18.71 -18.57
C ILE A 16 4.90 17.37 -19.19
N PHE A 17 4.09 16.61 -18.46
CA PHE A 17 3.46 15.39 -18.96
C PHE A 17 2.11 15.70 -19.62
N TYR A 18 1.83 14.97 -20.69
CA TYR A 18 0.58 15.00 -21.42
C TYR A 18 -0.02 13.60 -21.48
N TRP A 19 -1.33 13.51 -21.29
CA TRP A 19 -2.09 12.31 -21.57
C TRP A 19 -2.80 12.46 -22.91
N ARG A 20 -2.54 11.54 -23.84
CA ARG A 20 -2.94 11.65 -25.24
C ARG A 20 -3.57 10.35 -25.75
N ALA A 21 -4.83 10.15 -25.40
CA ALA A 21 -5.58 8.94 -25.77
C ALA A 21 -6.37 9.11 -27.07
N ARG A 22 -6.57 7.98 -27.76
CA ARG A 22 -7.56 7.89 -28.85
C ARG A 22 -8.95 7.82 -28.26
N VAL A 23 -9.90 8.55 -28.84
CA VAL A 23 -11.31 8.44 -28.48
C VAL A 23 -11.86 7.14 -29.05
N PRO A 24 -12.45 6.25 -28.23
CA PRO A 24 -13.08 5.02 -28.70
C PRO A 24 -14.22 5.28 -29.69
N ASN A 25 -14.44 4.36 -30.63
CA ASN A 25 -15.54 4.47 -31.61
C ASN A 25 -16.93 4.35 -30.97
N ALA A 26 -17.03 3.94 -29.70
CA ALA A 26 -18.29 3.93 -28.95
C ALA A 26 -18.90 5.33 -28.82
N PHE A 27 -18.07 6.38 -28.82
CA PHE A 27 -18.49 7.77 -28.74
C PHE A 27 -18.93 8.28 -30.12
N ARG A 28 -20.17 7.97 -30.53
CA ARG A 28 -20.69 8.27 -31.89
C ARG A 28 -20.70 9.76 -32.27
N GLN A 29 -20.75 10.67 -31.29
CA GLN A 29 -20.68 12.12 -31.53
C GLN A 29 -19.24 12.63 -31.74
N CYS A 30 -18.22 11.78 -31.60
CA CYS A 30 -16.84 12.12 -31.87
C CYS A 30 -16.45 11.67 -33.29
N PRO A 31 -15.74 12.50 -34.07
CA PRO A 31 -15.23 12.08 -35.37
C PRO A 31 -14.34 10.83 -35.25
N PRO A 32 -14.44 9.85 -36.17
CA PRO A 32 -13.55 8.68 -36.17
C PRO A 32 -12.07 9.06 -36.14
N GLY A 33 -11.29 8.37 -35.32
CA GLY A 33 -9.86 8.65 -35.18
C GLY A 33 -9.53 9.90 -34.34
N SER A 34 -10.52 10.52 -33.70
CA SER A 34 -10.32 11.63 -32.77
C SER A 34 -9.35 11.26 -31.64
N ARG A 35 -8.58 12.25 -31.21
CA ARG A 35 -7.70 12.16 -30.04
C ARG A 35 -8.02 13.24 -29.03
N LEU A 36 -7.89 12.88 -27.76
CA LEU A 36 -7.79 13.81 -26.65
C LEU A 36 -6.33 14.03 -26.34
N SER A 37 -5.98 15.26 -25.95
CA SER A 37 -4.62 15.63 -25.57
C SER A 37 -4.73 16.59 -24.40
N LEU A 38 -4.43 16.09 -23.21
CA LEU A 38 -4.55 16.82 -21.95
C LEU A 38 -3.18 17.07 -21.36
N SER A 39 -2.89 18.31 -20.98
CA SER A 39 -1.76 18.60 -20.09
C SER A 39 -2.09 18.07 -18.70
N LEU A 40 -1.14 17.36 -18.09
CA LEU A 40 -1.28 16.88 -16.71
C LEU A 40 -0.81 17.92 -15.68
N HIS A 41 -0.28 19.06 -16.12
CA HIS A 41 0.19 20.16 -15.27
C HIS A 41 1.19 19.75 -14.17
N CYS A 42 1.86 18.60 -14.33
CA CYS A 42 2.84 18.09 -13.40
C CYS A 42 4.15 17.74 -14.12
N SER A 43 5.25 17.91 -13.39
CA SER A 43 6.61 17.53 -13.80
C SER A 43 7.10 16.26 -13.11
N ASP A 44 6.44 15.85 -12.02
CA ASP A 44 6.74 14.60 -11.31
C ASP A 44 6.25 13.41 -12.13
N HIS A 45 7.18 12.50 -12.42
CA HIS A 45 6.90 11.35 -13.26
C HIS A 45 5.93 10.36 -12.60
N LYS A 46 6.03 10.13 -11.28
CA LYS A 46 5.14 9.20 -10.56
C LYS A 46 3.72 9.76 -10.49
N LYS A 47 3.56 11.05 -10.19
CA LYS A 47 2.24 11.71 -10.23
C LYS A 47 1.61 11.59 -11.62
N ALA A 48 2.38 11.89 -12.66
CA ALA A 48 1.93 11.77 -14.04
C ALA A 48 1.49 10.35 -14.40
N GLN A 49 2.23 9.33 -13.95
CA GLN A 49 1.86 7.92 -14.15
C GLN A 49 0.54 7.56 -13.47
N VAL A 50 0.33 7.96 -12.21
CA VAL A 50 -0.91 7.69 -11.46
C VAL A 50 -2.11 8.33 -12.16
N ILE A 51 -2.00 9.62 -12.53
CA ILE A 51 -3.06 10.34 -13.24
C ILE A 51 -3.32 9.68 -14.60
N GLY A 52 -2.28 9.34 -15.37
CA GLY A 52 -2.42 8.68 -16.67
C GLY A 52 -3.15 7.33 -16.58
N ARG A 53 -2.84 6.50 -15.58
CA ARG A 53 -3.55 5.23 -15.33
C ARG A 53 -5.01 5.48 -15.00
N LYS A 54 -5.31 6.45 -14.13
CA LYS A 54 -6.68 6.80 -13.76
C LYS A 54 -7.51 7.26 -14.97
N LEU A 55 -6.94 8.10 -15.84
CA LEU A 55 -7.59 8.55 -17.06
C LEU A 55 -7.82 7.40 -18.06
N ASN A 56 -6.88 6.45 -18.17
CA ASN A 56 -7.08 5.25 -18.98
C ASN A 56 -8.24 4.39 -18.45
N VAL A 57 -8.32 4.19 -17.14
CA VAL A 57 -9.43 3.47 -16.49
C VAL A 57 -10.75 4.19 -16.74
N LEU A 58 -10.81 5.51 -16.52
CA LEU A 58 -12.02 6.31 -16.79
C LEU A 58 -12.48 6.13 -18.24
N MET A 59 -11.58 6.22 -19.22
CA MET A 59 -11.92 5.99 -20.62
C MET A 59 -12.44 4.60 -20.91
N ALA A 60 -11.86 3.57 -20.28
CA ALA A 60 -12.33 2.19 -20.41
C ALA A 60 -13.72 1.99 -19.79
N GLU A 61 -13.97 2.58 -18.63
CA GLU A 61 -15.27 2.53 -17.96
C GLU A 61 -16.35 3.23 -18.77
N LEU A 62 -16.07 4.43 -19.29
CA LEU A 62 -17.00 5.15 -20.16
C LEU A 62 -17.30 4.35 -21.41
N LYS A 63 -16.30 3.71 -22.03
CA LYS A 63 -16.52 2.83 -23.19
C LYS A 63 -17.49 1.69 -22.88
N LEU A 64 -17.47 1.13 -21.67
CA LEU A 64 -18.34 0.02 -21.27
C LEU A 64 -19.74 0.45 -20.84
N LYS A 65 -19.86 1.61 -20.15
CA LYS A 65 -21.07 2.01 -19.44
C LYS A 65 -21.86 3.13 -20.12
N GLN A 66 -21.39 3.68 -21.24
CA GLN A 66 -22.00 4.87 -21.84
C GLN A 66 -23.45 4.60 -22.27
N LYS A 67 -24.39 5.24 -21.57
CA LYS A 67 -25.82 5.28 -21.93
C LYS A 67 -26.14 6.46 -22.84
N ASP A 68 -25.52 7.62 -22.58
CA ASP A 68 -25.81 8.87 -23.27
C ASP A 68 -24.68 9.28 -24.23
N PRO A 69 -25.03 9.78 -25.43
CA PRO A 69 -24.04 10.20 -26.41
C PRO A 69 -23.33 11.47 -25.92
N MET A 70 -21.99 11.42 -25.83
CA MET A 70 -21.16 12.54 -25.40
C MET A 70 -20.31 13.08 -26.55
N SER A 71 -20.26 14.41 -26.62
CA SER A 71 -19.37 15.14 -27.53
C SER A 71 -17.93 15.08 -27.05
N LYS A 72 -16.99 15.34 -27.97
CA LYS A 72 -15.56 15.41 -27.66
C LYS A 72 -15.26 16.45 -26.57
N ALA A 73 -15.95 17.60 -26.59
CA ALA A 73 -15.75 18.67 -25.62
C ALA A 73 -16.23 18.28 -24.21
N GLN A 74 -17.35 17.57 -24.10
CA GLN A 74 -17.83 17.03 -22.81
C GLN A 74 -16.87 15.98 -22.27
N LEU A 75 -16.38 15.07 -23.12
CA LEU A 75 -15.41 14.06 -22.73
C LEU A 75 -14.09 14.71 -22.28
N GLN A 76 -13.63 15.75 -22.97
CA GLN A 76 -12.46 16.51 -22.59
C GLN A 76 -12.64 17.15 -21.20
N LYS A 77 -13.74 17.85 -20.97
CA LYS A 77 -14.04 18.47 -19.66
C LYS A 77 -14.11 17.46 -18.53
N LEU A 78 -14.69 16.28 -18.79
CA LEU A 78 -14.77 15.21 -17.80
C LEU A 78 -13.37 14.70 -17.41
N CYS A 79 -12.50 14.48 -18.40
CA CYS A 79 -11.13 14.06 -18.13
C CYS A 79 -10.27 15.17 -17.48
N GLU A 80 -10.50 16.44 -17.82
CA GLU A 80 -9.85 17.58 -17.17
C GLU A 80 -10.25 17.66 -15.68
N HIS A 81 -11.54 17.51 -15.38
CA HIS A 81 -12.04 17.48 -14.02
C HIS A 81 -11.45 16.34 -13.19
N GLU A 82 -11.37 15.13 -13.77
CA GLU A 82 -10.76 14.00 -13.08
C GLU A 82 -9.26 14.21 -12.85
N ARG A 83 -8.54 14.79 -13.82
CA ARG A 83 -7.13 15.18 -13.65
C ARG A 83 -6.98 16.15 -12.47
N ASP A 84 -7.80 17.19 -12.41
CA ASP A 84 -7.67 18.25 -11.40
C ASP A 84 -7.95 17.71 -10.00
N LYS A 85 -8.99 16.87 -9.84
CA LYS A 85 -9.24 16.14 -8.60
C LYS A 85 -8.06 15.27 -8.17
N MET A 86 -7.44 14.57 -9.11
CA MET A 86 -6.29 13.71 -8.82
C MET A 86 -5.05 14.52 -8.46
N LEU A 87 -4.86 15.69 -9.05
CA LEU A 87 -3.76 16.59 -8.69
C LEU A 87 -3.90 17.05 -7.23
N GLU A 88 -5.07 17.55 -6.86
CA GLU A 88 -5.38 17.97 -5.49
C GLU A 88 -5.17 16.83 -4.50
N HIS A 89 -5.75 15.66 -4.77
CA HIS A 89 -5.60 14.49 -3.90
C HIS A 89 -4.14 14.05 -3.73
N LEU A 90 -3.35 14.03 -4.81
CA LEU A 90 -1.95 13.63 -4.74
C LEU A 90 -1.08 14.68 -4.03
N ASP A 91 -1.46 15.96 -4.08
CA ASP A 91 -0.82 17.02 -3.32
C ASP A 91 -1.13 16.90 -1.82
N ASP A 92 -2.37 16.58 -1.46
CA ASP A 92 -2.76 16.28 -0.08
C ASP A 92 -2.00 15.08 0.48
N VAL A 93 -1.96 13.97 -0.27
CA VAL A 93 -1.18 12.78 0.12
C VAL A 93 0.30 13.14 0.29
N SER A 94 0.86 13.95 -0.60
CA SER A 94 2.24 14.41 -0.50
C SER A 94 2.45 15.29 0.73
N MET A 95 1.48 16.13 1.09
CA MET A 95 1.51 17.01 2.25
C MET A 95 1.48 16.19 3.55
N VAL A 96 0.54 15.26 3.66
CA VAL A 96 0.38 14.38 4.83
C VAL A 96 1.63 13.51 5.02
N ALA A 97 2.14 12.91 3.94
CA ALA A 97 3.36 12.09 4.00
C ALA A 97 4.61 12.88 4.42
N ARG A 98 4.65 14.20 4.18
CA ARG A 98 5.74 15.05 4.70
C ARG A 98 5.61 15.34 6.19
N ARG A 99 4.38 15.35 6.73
CA ARG A 99 4.12 15.65 8.14
C ARG A 99 4.27 14.42 9.03
N TYR A 100 3.83 13.27 8.56
CA TYR A 100 3.71 12.05 9.37
C TYR A 100 4.70 10.95 9.02
N GLY A 101 5.56 11.16 8.02
CA GLY A 101 6.44 10.12 7.50
C GLY A 101 5.86 9.47 6.25
N ARG A 102 6.75 8.83 5.48
CA ARG A 102 6.34 8.06 4.29
C ARG A 102 6.16 6.59 4.73
N PRO A 103 5.19 5.83 4.19
CA PRO A 103 5.04 4.39 4.48
C PRO A 103 6.24 3.50 4.08
N ALA A 104 7.28 4.09 3.48
CA ALA A 104 8.53 3.43 3.13
C ALA A 104 9.72 4.20 3.74
N ASP A 105 9.48 4.98 4.79
CA ASP A 105 10.54 5.52 5.61
C ASP A 105 11.28 4.35 6.26
N ILE A 106 12.60 4.42 6.25
CA ILE A 106 13.47 3.32 6.68
C ILE A 106 13.19 3.01 8.15
N ALA A 107 12.89 4.04 8.96
CA ALA A 107 12.58 3.89 10.36
C ALA A 107 11.29 3.08 10.62
N GLU A 108 10.20 3.33 9.89
CA GLU A 108 8.96 2.56 10.04
C GLU A 108 9.16 1.09 9.62
N LEU A 109 9.88 0.86 8.52
CA LEU A 109 10.20 -0.50 8.06
C LEU A 109 11.10 -1.26 9.04
N GLU A 110 12.07 -0.56 9.65
CA GLU A 110 12.92 -1.13 10.71
C GLU A 110 12.10 -1.52 11.93
N MET A 111 11.15 -0.69 12.36
CA MET A 111 10.24 -0.99 13.47
C MET A 111 9.36 -2.22 13.19
N ASP A 112 8.78 -2.32 12.00
CA ASP A 112 7.98 -3.47 11.59
C ASP A 112 8.81 -4.76 11.58
N LEU A 113 10.05 -4.65 11.12
CA LEU A 113 10.97 -5.77 11.07
C LEU A 113 11.38 -6.21 12.49
N GLU A 114 11.68 -5.28 13.38
CA GLU A 114 11.97 -5.54 14.80
C GLU A 114 10.77 -6.22 15.49
N ASN A 115 9.54 -5.74 15.25
CA ASN A 115 8.30 -6.36 15.72
C ASN A 115 8.12 -7.79 15.19
N GLY A 116 8.37 -8.01 13.89
CA GLY A 116 8.29 -9.33 13.27
C GLY A 116 9.21 -10.35 13.94
N TRP A 117 10.43 -9.95 14.29
CA TRP A 117 11.36 -10.82 15.02
C TRP A 117 10.94 -11.09 16.46
N ALA A 118 10.34 -10.12 17.14
CA ALA A 118 9.77 -10.34 18.46
C ALA A 118 8.66 -11.42 18.43
N TYR A 119 7.75 -11.37 17.45
CA TYR A 119 6.77 -12.43 17.23
C TYR A 119 7.41 -13.78 16.89
N ARG A 120 8.47 -13.79 16.07
CA ARG A 120 9.20 -15.03 15.73
C ARG A 120 9.84 -15.67 16.97
N LEU A 121 10.37 -14.87 17.89
CA LEU A 121 10.90 -15.38 19.16
C LEU A 121 9.79 -15.99 20.03
N LEU A 122 8.62 -15.36 20.09
CA LEU A 122 7.45 -15.93 20.79
C LEU A 122 6.98 -17.24 20.16
N GLU A 123 6.96 -17.34 18.84
CA GLU A 123 6.60 -18.57 18.12
C GLU A 123 7.55 -19.72 18.49
N MET A 124 8.86 -19.46 18.54
CA MET A 124 9.86 -20.50 18.74
C MET A 124 10.09 -20.89 20.20
N PHE A 125 10.11 -19.91 21.10
CA PHE A 125 10.44 -20.13 22.51
C PHE A 125 9.19 -20.14 23.40
N GLY A 126 8.03 -19.76 22.86
CA GLY A 126 6.77 -19.72 23.57
C GLY A 126 6.65 -18.54 24.53
N ILE A 127 5.42 -18.29 24.97
CA ILE A 127 5.04 -17.15 25.81
C ILE A 127 5.50 -17.34 27.26
N ARG A 128 5.74 -18.59 27.69
CA ARG A 128 6.06 -18.94 29.09
C ARG A 128 7.54 -18.80 29.44
N HIS A 129 8.41 -18.75 28.45
CA HIS A 129 9.86 -18.64 28.66
C HIS A 129 10.31 -17.21 28.45
N ARG A 130 10.75 -16.55 29.52
CA ARG A 130 11.21 -15.16 29.45
C ARG A 130 12.65 -15.12 28.97
N LEU A 131 12.85 -14.74 27.71
CA LEU A 131 14.16 -14.51 27.14
C LEU A 131 14.68 -13.14 27.59
N THR A 132 15.93 -13.09 28.06
CA THR A 132 16.61 -11.83 28.38
C THR A 132 17.14 -11.13 27.13
N LEU A 133 17.41 -11.88 26.06
CA LEU A 133 18.10 -11.43 24.83
C LEU A 133 19.43 -10.69 25.10
N GLU A 134 20.06 -11.00 26.24
CA GLU A 134 21.43 -10.60 26.54
C GLU A 134 22.43 -11.59 25.94
N ALA A 135 23.73 -11.29 26.04
CA ALA A 135 24.78 -12.22 25.62
C ALA A 135 24.54 -13.62 26.24
N ASP A 136 24.75 -14.65 25.42
CA ASP A 136 24.54 -16.08 25.77
C ASP A 136 23.09 -16.53 26.00
N CYS A 137 22.09 -15.67 25.77
CA CYS A 137 20.69 -16.09 25.71
C CYS A 137 20.42 -16.96 24.45
N PRO A 138 19.58 -18.01 24.53
CA PRO A 138 19.18 -18.80 23.36
C PRO A 138 18.57 -17.95 22.24
N GLY A 139 17.75 -16.96 22.60
CA GLY A 139 17.17 -16.01 21.65
C GLY A 139 18.21 -15.09 21.01
N HIS A 140 19.19 -14.62 21.78
CA HIS A 140 20.30 -13.81 21.26
C HIS A 140 21.17 -14.61 20.28
N THR A 141 21.49 -15.85 20.63
CA THR A 141 22.27 -16.76 19.76
C THR A 141 21.53 -17.05 18.46
N TYR A 142 20.22 -17.24 18.54
CA TYR A 142 19.38 -17.43 17.37
C TYR A 142 19.37 -16.22 16.44
N LEU A 143 19.13 -15.00 16.96
CA LEU A 143 19.11 -13.77 16.15
C LEU A 143 20.47 -13.53 15.47
N ARG A 144 21.57 -13.77 16.18
CA ARG A 144 22.93 -13.66 15.60
C ARG A 144 23.15 -14.67 14.48
N LYS A 145 22.68 -15.92 14.63
CA LYS A 145 22.78 -16.96 13.60
C LYS A 145 22.01 -16.60 12.33
N GLN A 146 20.90 -15.87 12.46
CA GLN A 146 20.11 -15.38 11.33
C GLN A 146 20.70 -14.13 10.66
N GLY A 147 21.88 -13.66 11.12
CA GLY A 147 22.59 -12.53 10.51
C GLY A 147 22.03 -11.17 10.90
N PHE A 148 21.28 -11.07 12.00
CA PHE A 148 20.64 -9.82 12.38
C PHE A 148 21.62 -8.84 13.03
N PRO A 149 21.64 -7.54 12.66
CA PRO A 149 22.58 -6.57 13.24
C PRO A 149 22.32 -6.33 14.73
N ALA A 150 23.39 -6.20 15.52
CA ALA A 150 23.30 -6.00 16.98
C ALA A 150 22.61 -4.68 17.37
N SER A 151 22.58 -3.68 16.48
CA SER A 151 21.92 -2.39 16.70
C SER A 151 20.44 -2.51 17.04
N HIS A 152 19.76 -3.53 16.52
CA HIS A 152 18.32 -3.72 16.68
C HIS A 152 17.92 -4.63 17.86
N PHE A 153 18.91 -5.26 18.53
CA PHE A 153 18.63 -6.26 19.57
C PHE A 153 17.90 -5.65 20.77
N PHE A 154 18.20 -4.39 21.08
CA PHE A 154 17.53 -3.66 22.15
C PHE A 154 16.03 -3.48 21.85
N SER A 155 15.68 -3.01 20.65
CA SER A 155 14.29 -2.81 20.24
C SER A 155 13.52 -4.13 20.19
N ILE A 156 14.10 -5.19 19.60
CA ILE A 156 13.47 -6.52 19.59
C ILE A 156 13.20 -7.02 21.01
N ARG A 157 14.15 -6.83 21.93
CA ARG A 157 13.96 -7.19 23.34
C ARG A 157 12.81 -6.43 23.97
N SER A 158 12.71 -5.12 23.73
CA SER A 158 11.61 -4.30 24.24
C SER A 158 10.26 -4.84 23.74
N ASN A 159 10.14 -5.02 22.43
CA ASN A 159 8.90 -5.47 21.79
C ASN A 159 8.53 -6.89 22.23
N TYR A 160 9.51 -7.79 22.35
CA TYR A 160 9.29 -9.15 22.88
C TYR A 160 8.74 -9.14 24.30
N LEU A 161 9.31 -8.32 25.17
CA LEU A 161 8.88 -8.23 26.56
C LEU A 161 7.47 -7.64 26.68
N GLU A 162 7.14 -6.64 25.88
CA GLU A 162 5.79 -6.07 25.81
C GLU A 162 4.76 -7.11 25.36
N LEU A 163 5.06 -7.84 24.28
CA LEU A 163 4.20 -8.91 23.79
C LEU A 163 4.05 -10.05 24.81
N CYS A 164 5.11 -10.42 25.54
CA CYS A 164 5.02 -11.38 26.65
C CYS A 164 4.09 -10.89 27.77
N GLN A 165 4.14 -9.59 28.11
CA GLN A 165 3.28 -9.00 29.13
C GLN A 165 1.82 -8.99 28.69
N GLU A 166 1.55 -8.57 27.45
CA GLU A 166 0.22 -8.59 26.86
C GLU A 166 -0.34 -10.02 26.80
N ALA A 167 0.46 -10.97 26.34
CA ALA A 167 0.04 -12.37 26.24
C ALA A 167 -0.15 -13.03 27.61
N THR A 168 0.48 -12.53 28.67
CA THR A 168 0.28 -12.99 30.05
C THR A 168 -0.86 -12.24 30.76
N SER A 169 -1.42 -11.20 30.12
CA SER A 169 -2.54 -10.44 30.68
C SER A 169 -3.77 -11.33 30.88
N ARG A 170 -4.54 -11.01 31.91
CA ARG A 170 -5.73 -11.77 32.29
C ARG A 170 -6.75 -11.83 31.14
N GLY A 171 -6.98 -10.71 30.44
CA GLY A 171 -7.92 -10.66 29.31
C GLY A 171 -7.50 -11.55 28.14
N PHE A 172 -6.20 -11.61 27.83
CA PHE A 172 -5.68 -12.47 26.77
C PHE A 172 -5.77 -13.95 27.13
N GLN A 173 -5.41 -14.32 28.37
CA GLN A 173 -5.50 -15.69 28.86
C GLN A 173 -6.96 -16.19 28.95
N GLU A 174 -7.89 -15.33 29.39
CA GLU A 174 -9.32 -15.63 29.39
C GLU A 174 -9.83 -15.88 27.95
N GLY A 175 -9.42 -15.05 26.98
CA GLY A 175 -9.74 -15.25 25.57
C GLY A 175 -9.23 -16.57 24.98
N LEU A 176 -8.01 -17.00 25.33
CA LEU A 176 -7.46 -18.30 24.94
C LEU A 176 -8.25 -19.48 25.55
N CYS A 177 -8.67 -19.37 26.82
CA CYS A 177 -9.50 -20.37 27.48
C CYS A 177 -10.87 -20.50 26.80
N PHE A 178 -11.54 -19.39 26.48
CA PHE A 178 -12.81 -19.41 25.77
C PHE A 178 -12.69 -20.03 24.36
N ALA A 179 -11.63 -19.70 23.62
CA ALA A 179 -11.37 -20.28 22.30
C ALA A 179 -11.13 -21.80 22.34
N ARG A 180 -10.47 -22.30 23.40
CA ARG A 180 -10.23 -23.73 23.60
C ARG A 180 -11.50 -24.48 23.97
N ILE A 181 -12.32 -23.94 24.86
CA ILE A 181 -13.61 -24.50 25.25
C ILE A 181 -14.57 -24.55 24.05
N SER A 182 -14.57 -23.52 23.20
CA SER A 182 -15.42 -23.50 21.99
C SER A 182 -15.01 -24.55 20.96
N LYS A 183 -13.71 -24.82 20.78
CA LYS A 183 -13.21 -25.92 19.93
C LYS A 183 -13.54 -27.31 20.49
N GLU A 184 -13.40 -27.51 21.79
CA GLU A 184 -13.71 -28.80 22.43
C GLU A 184 -15.24 -29.06 22.46
N GLY A 185 -16.05 -28.02 22.63
CA GLY A 185 -17.52 -28.11 22.53
C GLY A 185 -18.05 -28.38 21.11
N ALA A 186 -17.32 -27.96 20.07
CA ALA A 186 -17.67 -28.26 18.68
C ALA A 186 -17.32 -29.70 18.27
N LEU A 187 -16.32 -30.32 18.92
CA LEU A 187 -15.95 -31.72 18.68
C LEU A 187 -16.88 -32.71 19.40
N LEU A 188 -17.46 -32.31 20.54
CA LEU A 188 -18.40 -33.13 21.30
C LEU A 188 -19.85 -33.13 20.76
N THR A 189 -20.17 -32.26 19.80
CA THR A 189 -21.49 -32.20 19.16
C THR A 189 -21.54 -32.87 17.78
N SER A 190 -20.46 -33.56 17.37
CA SER A 190 -20.34 -34.28 16.09
C SER A 190 -20.24 -35.81 16.25
N GLN A 191 -20.77 -36.39 17.34
CA GLN A 191 -21.02 -37.83 17.50
C GLN A 191 -22.51 -38.11 17.64
#